data_AF-A0A1I6KFS1-F1
#
_entry.id   AF-A0A1I6KFS1-F1
#
_cell.length_a   1.000
_cell.length_b   1.000
_cell.length_c   1.000
_cell.angle_alpha   90.00
_cell.angle_beta   90.00
_cell.angle_gamma   90.00
#
_symmetry.space_group_name_H-M   'P 1'
#
loop_
_entity.id
_entity.type
_entity.pdbx_description
1 polymer ?
#
loop_
_entity_poly.entity_id
_entity_poly.type
_entity_poly.pdbx_seq_one_letter_code
_entity_poly.pdbx_strand_id
1 'polypeptide(L)'
;MTDDVEYPSVELVLDLHEQVVAEGETTESGVRSADSIESALQYVSEGFFGEVPATVHEKAVHLVRLLVADHPFVDGNKRTALRTVVVLCMLNGHTFEYGDEMRALLHRFATEEAEVDVEMAVIYFRACARHNEEIDPSATSRSAMVSNTNSSTAVDDEVRQLYERYLSAESDEERHEIALEIGKLDGRRHAAIYAALEDE
;
A
#
# COMPACT_ATOMS: atom_id res chain seq x y z
N MET A 1 15.60 -6.53 17.76
CA MET A 1 14.82 -7.61 17.16
C MET A 1 14.34 -7.01 15.87
N THR A 2 14.89 -7.40 14.71
CA THR A 2 14.24 -7.03 13.44
C THR A 2 12.94 -7.81 13.46
N ASP A 3 11.83 -7.12 13.70
CA ASP A 3 10.51 -7.73 13.51
C ASP A 3 10.48 -8.29 12.09
N ASP A 4 10.07 -9.55 11.96
CA ASP A 4 10.00 -10.25 10.67
C ASP A 4 8.96 -9.51 9.83
N VAL A 5 9.40 -8.80 8.78
CA VAL A 5 8.50 -8.04 7.91
C VAL A 5 7.78 -9.03 7.01
N GLU A 6 6.45 -8.95 6.94
CA GLU A 6 5.65 -9.75 6.03
C GLU A 6 5.53 -9.03 4.68
N TYR A 7 5.72 -9.75 3.57
CA TYR A 7 5.75 -9.19 2.22
C TYR A 7 4.60 -9.77 1.38
N PRO A 8 4.00 -8.97 0.48
CA PRO A 8 3.08 -9.53 -0.51
C PRO A 8 3.83 -10.48 -1.45
N SER A 9 3.18 -11.56 -1.86
CA SER A 9 3.70 -12.46 -2.89
C SER A 9 3.59 -11.82 -4.29
N VAL A 10 4.33 -12.34 -5.26
CA VAL A 10 4.17 -11.94 -6.67
C VAL A 10 2.73 -12.17 -7.14
N GLU A 11 2.15 -13.31 -6.78
CA GLU A 11 0.75 -13.65 -7.08
C GLU A 11 -0.23 -12.62 -6.51
N LEU A 12 -0.03 -12.19 -5.26
CA LEU A 12 -0.85 -11.14 -4.66
C LEU A 12 -0.73 -9.82 -5.42
N VAL A 13 0.47 -9.42 -5.86
CA VAL A 13 0.63 -8.19 -6.66
C VAL A 13 -0.09 -8.29 -8.01
N LEU A 14 -0.06 -9.47 -8.64
CA LEU A 14 -0.79 -9.73 -9.89
C LEU A 14 -2.31 -9.65 -9.67
N ASP A 15 -2.83 -10.28 -8.62
CA ASP A 15 -4.26 -10.24 -8.31
C ASP A 15 -4.75 -8.86 -7.90
N LEU A 16 -3.92 -8.08 -7.18
CA LEU A 16 -4.21 -6.67 -6.90
C LEU A 16 -4.25 -5.84 -8.18
N HIS A 17 -3.41 -6.15 -9.17
CA HIS A 17 -3.49 -5.51 -10.48
C HIS A 17 -4.77 -5.87 -11.21
N GLU A 18 -5.19 -7.14 -11.19
CA GLU A 18 -6.48 -7.55 -11.79
C GLU A 18 -7.67 -6.84 -11.14
N GLN A 19 -7.63 -6.57 -9.83
CA GLN A 19 -8.63 -5.71 -9.20
C GLN A 19 -8.60 -4.27 -9.76
N VAL A 20 -7.41 -3.67 -9.90
CA VAL A 20 -7.25 -2.32 -10.46
C VAL A 20 -7.79 -2.24 -11.88
N VAL A 21 -7.52 -3.25 -12.70
CA VAL A 21 -8.04 -3.37 -14.07
C VAL A 21 -9.56 -3.51 -14.06
N ALA A 22 -10.11 -4.39 -13.22
CA ALA A 22 -11.54 -4.64 -13.15
C ALA A 22 -12.34 -3.43 -12.62
N GLU A 23 -11.72 -2.61 -11.78
CA GLU A 23 -12.32 -1.39 -11.21
C GLU A 23 -12.16 -0.15 -12.10
N GLY A 24 -11.18 -0.14 -13.01
CA GLY A 24 -10.94 0.96 -13.94
C GLY A 24 -11.89 0.99 -15.13
N GLU A 25 -12.17 2.19 -15.65
CA GLU A 25 -13.02 2.36 -16.83
C GLU A 25 -12.25 2.16 -18.15
N THR A 26 -10.97 2.53 -18.17
CA THR A 26 -10.12 2.55 -19.37
C THR A 26 -8.81 1.80 -19.19
N THR A 27 -8.59 1.20 -18.02
CA THR A 27 -7.34 0.53 -17.66
C THR A 27 -7.12 -0.73 -18.48
N GLU A 28 -6.03 -0.77 -19.27
CA GLU A 28 -5.70 -1.94 -20.07
C GLU A 28 -5.06 -3.06 -19.21
N SER A 29 -5.61 -4.29 -19.31
CA SER A 29 -5.01 -5.48 -18.69
C SER A 29 -3.69 -5.86 -19.36
N GLY A 30 -2.73 -6.33 -18.56
CA GLY A 30 -1.61 -7.10 -19.07
C GLY A 30 -0.34 -6.94 -18.24
N VAL A 31 0.45 -8.01 -18.19
CA VAL A 31 1.75 -8.04 -17.53
C VAL A 31 2.85 -7.85 -18.58
N ARG A 32 3.66 -6.80 -18.42
CA ARG A 32 4.88 -6.57 -19.21
C ARG A 32 6.06 -7.37 -18.68
N SER A 33 6.22 -7.44 -17.36
CA SER A 33 7.37 -8.07 -16.71
C SER A 33 7.02 -8.56 -15.30
N ALA A 34 6.80 -9.87 -15.15
CA ALA A 34 6.67 -10.49 -13.83
C ALA A 34 8.01 -10.46 -13.06
N ASP A 35 9.12 -10.60 -13.78
CA ASP A 35 10.49 -10.54 -13.22
C ASP A 35 10.76 -9.19 -12.53
N SER A 36 10.18 -8.10 -13.02
CA SER A 36 10.28 -6.77 -12.37
C SER A 36 9.57 -6.74 -11.01
N ILE A 37 8.44 -7.45 -10.88
CA ILE A 37 7.72 -7.58 -9.60
C ILE A 37 8.56 -8.39 -8.62
N GLU A 38 9.07 -9.54 -9.06
CA GLU A 38 9.94 -10.40 -8.26
C GLU A 38 11.20 -9.65 -7.80
N SER A 39 11.85 -8.92 -8.72
CA SER A 39 13.04 -8.12 -8.43
C SER A 39 12.76 -7.00 -7.41
N ALA A 40 11.61 -6.33 -7.52
CA ALA A 40 11.22 -5.30 -6.57
C ALA A 40 10.99 -5.86 -5.16
N LEU A 41 10.29 -6.99 -5.06
CA LEU A 41 10.05 -7.68 -3.78
C LEU A 41 11.35 -8.21 -3.17
N GLN A 42 12.23 -8.79 -3.99
CA GLN A 42 13.54 -9.26 -3.54
C GLN A 42 14.40 -8.09 -3.03
N TYR A 43 14.42 -6.96 -3.74
CA TYR A 43 15.18 -5.80 -3.29
C TYR A 43 14.72 -5.29 -1.93
N VAL A 44 13.41 -5.16 -1.70
CA VAL A 44 12.93 -4.63 -0.43
C VAL A 44 13.08 -5.63 0.72
N SER A 45 13.14 -6.94 0.45
CA SER A 45 13.34 -7.97 1.46
C SER A 45 14.82 -8.21 1.80
N GLU A 46 15.65 -8.38 0.78
CA GLU A 46 17.06 -8.82 0.91
C GLU A 46 18.07 -7.68 0.70
N GLY A 47 17.64 -6.57 0.09
CA GLY A 47 18.50 -5.47 -0.32
C GLY A 47 19.47 -5.84 -1.44
N PHE A 48 20.31 -4.88 -1.83
CA PHE A 48 21.43 -5.12 -2.73
C PHE A 48 22.71 -4.53 -2.16
N PHE A 49 23.85 -5.17 -2.43
CA PHE A 49 25.18 -4.69 -2.03
C PHE A 49 25.36 -4.42 -0.52
N GLY A 50 24.59 -5.11 0.32
CA GLY A 50 24.63 -4.97 1.78
C GLY A 50 23.81 -3.81 2.33
N GLU A 51 23.06 -3.10 1.47
CA GLU A 51 22.09 -2.09 1.87
C GLU A 51 20.68 -2.66 1.74
N VAL A 52 20.02 -2.86 2.88
CA VAL A 52 18.64 -3.33 2.98
C VAL A 52 17.80 -2.22 3.61
N PRO A 53 16.68 -1.83 2.99
CA PRO A 53 15.70 -0.96 3.66
C PRO A 53 15.30 -1.59 5.00
N ALA A 54 15.47 -0.83 6.09
CA ALA A 54 15.39 -1.36 7.45
C ALA A 54 13.97 -1.31 8.01
N THR A 55 13.23 -0.23 7.74
CA THR A 55 11.87 -0.06 8.26
C THR A 55 10.80 -0.41 7.22
N VAL A 56 9.59 -0.77 7.67
CA VAL A 56 8.43 -0.99 6.78
C VAL A 56 8.20 0.22 5.86
N HIS A 57 8.40 1.44 6.36
CA HIS A 57 8.26 2.68 5.59
C HIS A 57 9.31 2.80 4.48
N GLU A 58 10.57 2.48 4.76
CA GLU A 58 11.63 2.46 3.75
C GLU A 58 11.35 1.38 2.69
N LYS A 59 10.96 0.18 3.13
CA LYS A 59 10.55 -0.92 2.23
C LYS A 59 9.38 -0.50 1.34
N ALA A 60 8.37 0.15 1.91
CA ALA A 60 7.22 0.66 1.18
C ALA A 60 7.59 1.73 0.13
N VAL A 61 8.45 2.70 0.47
CA VAL A 61 8.92 3.72 -0.48
C VAL A 61 9.70 3.09 -1.63
N HIS A 62 10.58 2.14 -1.33
CA HIS A 62 11.33 1.46 -2.37
C HIS A 62 10.44 0.56 -3.24
N LEU A 63 9.46 -0.13 -2.65
CA LEU A 63 8.53 -0.98 -3.39
C LEU A 63 7.67 -0.16 -4.35
N VAL A 64 7.07 0.95 -3.89
CA VAL A 64 6.26 1.80 -4.76
C VAL A 64 7.10 2.41 -5.87
N ARG A 65 8.32 2.87 -5.57
CA ARG A 65 9.21 3.48 -6.55
C ARG A 65 9.52 2.49 -7.66
N LEU A 66 9.92 1.27 -7.32
CA LEU A 66 10.29 0.24 -8.30
C LEU A 66 9.09 -0.19 -9.14
N LEU A 67 7.94 -0.47 -8.52
CA LEU A 67 6.74 -0.85 -9.27
C LEU A 67 6.22 0.27 -10.19
N VAL A 68 6.42 1.54 -9.82
CA VAL A 68 6.08 2.66 -10.70
C VAL A 68 7.11 2.81 -11.82
N ALA A 69 8.40 2.85 -11.50
CA ALA A 69 9.47 3.17 -12.46
C ALA A 69 9.73 2.04 -13.45
N ASP A 70 9.64 0.77 -13.02
CA ASP A 70 9.90 -0.38 -13.88
C ASP A 70 8.70 -0.77 -14.75
N HIS A 71 7.52 -0.19 -14.47
CA HIS A 71 6.27 -0.38 -15.21
C HIS A 71 5.97 -1.87 -15.56
N PRO A 72 5.84 -2.77 -14.57
CA PRO A 72 5.65 -4.21 -14.79
C PRO A 72 4.33 -4.56 -15.50
N PHE A 73 3.38 -3.63 -15.61
CA PHE A 73 2.08 -3.82 -16.25
C PHE A 73 1.90 -2.92 -17.48
N VAL A 74 0.97 -3.32 -18.37
CA VAL A 74 0.62 -2.54 -19.57
C VAL A 74 0.06 -1.19 -19.18
N ASP A 75 -0.84 -1.17 -18.20
CA ASP A 75 -1.43 0.02 -17.61
C ASP A 75 -1.63 -0.18 -16.10
N GLY A 76 -2.10 0.83 -15.37
CA GLY A 76 -2.46 0.70 -13.95
C GLY A 76 -1.27 0.66 -12.98
N ASN A 77 -0.03 0.78 -13.45
CA ASN A 77 1.20 0.65 -12.63
C ASN A 77 1.17 1.48 -11.34
N LYS A 78 0.80 2.77 -11.41
CA LYS A 78 0.74 3.66 -10.23
C LYS A 78 -0.32 3.20 -9.22
N ARG A 79 -1.50 2.78 -9.71
CA ARG A 79 -2.60 2.29 -8.87
C ARG A 79 -2.30 0.94 -8.24
N THR A 80 -1.67 0.03 -8.98
CA THR A 80 -1.20 -1.24 -8.44
C THR A 80 -0.11 -1.02 -7.40
N ALA A 81 0.90 -0.19 -7.68
CA ALA A 81 1.99 0.10 -6.76
C ALA A 81 1.48 0.69 -5.43
N LEU A 82 0.53 1.63 -5.51
CA LEU A 82 -0.15 2.20 -4.35
C LEU A 82 -0.89 1.13 -3.54
N ARG A 83 -1.71 0.32 -4.21
CA ARG A 83 -2.48 -0.76 -3.56
C ARG A 83 -1.56 -1.76 -2.86
N THR A 84 -0.49 -2.16 -3.52
CA THR A 84 0.52 -3.09 -2.98
C THR A 84 1.18 -2.53 -1.72
N VAL A 85 1.50 -1.24 -1.67
CA VAL A 85 2.08 -0.63 -0.46
C VAL A 85 1.08 -0.57 0.68
N VAL A 86 -0.19 -0.26 0.42
CA VAL A 86 -1.21 -0.25 1.46
C VAL A 86 -1.36 -1.65 2.07
N VAL A 87 -1.38 -2.68 1.23
CA VAL A 87 -1.37 -4.08 1.69
C VAL A 87 -0.12 -4.37 2.50
N LEU A 88 1.09 -4.07 2.00
CA LEU A 88 2.35 -4.26 2.74
C LEU A 88 2.29 -3.61 4.13
N CYS A 89 1.87 -2.36 4.23
CA CYS A 89 1.74 -1.66 5.51
C CYS A 89 0.78 -2.41 6.44
N MET A 90 -0.37 -2.84 5.92
CA MET A 90 -1.39 -3.54 6.71
C MET A 90 -0.89 -4.89 7.23
N LEU A 91 -0.20 -5.69 6.41
CA LEU A 91 0.39 -6.98 6.84
C LEU A 91 1.34 -6.77 8.04
N ASN A 92 1.99 -5.60 8.09
CA ASN A 92 2.92 -5.22 9.14
C ASN A 92 2.30 -4.35 10.24
N GLY A 93 0.97 -4.39 10.41
CA GLY A 93 0.26 -3.75 11.52
C GLY A 93 0.11 -2.23 11.39
N HIS A 94 0.22 -1.70 10.18
CA HIS A 94 0.06 -0.28 9.89
C HIS A 94 -1.13 -0.01 8.96
N THR A 95 -2.01 0.90 9.36
CA THR A 95 -2.98 1.52 8.47
C THR A 95 -2.26 2.64 7.72
N PHE A 96 -2.47 2.73 6.41
CA PHE A 96 -1.80 3.71 5.56
C PHE A 96 -2.82 4.72 5.01
N GLU A 97 -2.82 5.94 5.56
CA GLU A 97 -3.70 7.05 5.16
C GLU A 97 -2.95 8.08 4.34
N TYR A 98 -3.46 8.44 3.16
CA TYR A 98 -2.75 9.36 2.27
C TYR A 98 -3.69 10.31 1.54
N GLY A 99 -3.14 11.46 1.15
CA GLY A 99 -3.83 12.49 0.38
C GLY A 99 -3.32 12.59 -1.05
N ASP A 100 -3.70 13.68 -1.73
CA ASP A 100 -3.28 14.01 -3.10
C ASP A 100 -1.76 14.12 -3.26
N GLU A 101 -1.01 14.37 -2.18
CA GLU A 101 0.46 14.36 -2.17
C GLU A 101 1.02 13.01 -2.65
N MET A 102 0.31 11.91 -2.38
CA MET A 102 0.70 10.58 -2.86
C MET A 102 0.62 10.49 -4.38
N ARG A 103 -0.41 11.09 -5.00
CA ARG A 103 -0.54 11.14 -6.46
C ARG A 103 0.63 11.89 -7.09
N ALA A 104 1.00 13.04 -6.53
CA ALA A 104 2.14 13.82 -7.00
C ALA A 104 3.46 13.03 -6.87
N LEU A 105 3.65 12.30 -5.77
CA LEU A 105 4.82 11.47 -5.57
C LEU A 105 4.89 10.31 -6.57
N LEU A 106 3.79 9.61 -6.82
CA LEU A 106 3.69 8.55 -7.83
C LEU A 106 4.01 9.07 -9.24
N HIS A 107 3.49 10.26 -9.59
CA HIS A 107 3.83 10.90 -10.86
C HIS A 107 5.33 11.16 -10.99
N ARG A 108 5.96 11.71 -9.94
CA ARG A 108 7.41 11.97 -9.94
C ARG A 108 8.24 10.70 -10.00
N PHE A 109 7.82 9.60 -9.36
CA PHE A 109 8.50 8.31 -9.56
C PHE A 109 8.42 7.82 -11.01
N ALA A 110 7.34 8.12 -11.74
CA ALA A 110 7.19 7.71 -13.13
C ALA A 110 7.98 8.59 -14.12
N THR A 111 8.22 9.87 -13.81
CA THR A 111 8.77 10.84 -14.77
C THR A 111 10.15 11.38 -14.40
N GLU A 112 10.44 11.52 -13.11
CA GLU A 112 11.58 12.25 -12.56
C GLU A 112 12.20 11.48 -11.37
N GLU A 113 12.26 10.14 -11.47
CA GLU A 113 12.63 9.24 -10.36
C GLU A 113 13.93 9.67 -9.66
N ALA A 114 14.95 10.02 -10.44
CA ALA A 114 16.27 10.42 -9.93
C ALA A 114 16.26 11.76 -9.15
N GLU A 115 15.20 12.56 -9.27
CA GLU A 115 15.05 13.83 -8.54
C GLU A 115 14.20 13.67 -7.26
N VAL A 116 13.63 12.49 -7.03
CA VAL A 116 12.83 12.24 -5.82
C VAL A 116 13.76 12.09 -4.62
N ASP A 117 13.56 12.95 -3.63
CA ASP A 117 14.19 12.83 -2.33
C ASP A 117 13.56 11.66 -1.56
N VAL A 118 14.28 10.53 -1.54
CA VAL A 118 13.84 9.29 -0.91
C VAL A 118 13.68 9.45 0.60
N GLU A 119 14.54 10.23 1.27
CA GLU A 119 14.44 10.45 2.72
C GLU A 119 13.15 11.21 3.06
N MET A 120 12.81 12.23 2.27
CA MET A 120 11.54 12.95 2.43
C MET A 120 10.33 12.07 2.10
N ALA A 121 10.42 11.19 1.10
CA ALA A 121 9.37 10.22 0.82
C ALA A 121 9.16 9.25 2.01
N VAL A 122 10.24 8.80 2.66
CA VAL A 122 10.15 7.95 3.86
C VAL A 122 9.50 8.69 5.03
N ILE A 123 9.81 9.97 5.23
CA ILE A 123 9.14 10.81 6.24
C ILE A 123 7.65 10.93 5.95
N TYR A 124 7.27 11.16 4.68
CA TYR A 124 5.87 11.20 4.27
C TYR A 124 5.16 9.86 4.54
N PHE A 125 5.76 8.74 4.13
CA PHE A 125 5.20 7.40 4.37
C PHE A 125 5.03 7.09 5.85
N ARG A 126 5.96 7.52 6.70
CA ARG A 126 5.85 7.41 8.15
C ARG A 126 4.71 8.26 8.72
N ALA A 127 4.46 9.44 8.16
CA ALA A 127 3.33 10.28 8.57
C ALA A 127 1.97 9.68 8.13
N CYS A 128 1.94 8.95 7.03
CA CYS A 128 0.77 8.23 6.53
C CYS A 128 0.44 6.97 7.35
N ALA A 129 1.45 6.32 7.92
CA ALA A 129 1.30 5.06 8.64
C ALA A 129 0.92 5.26 10.12
N ARG A 130 -0.19 4.66 10.55
CA ARG A 130 -0.63 4.59 11.97
C ARG A 130 -0.67 3.13 12.43
N HIS A 131 -0.29 2.84 13.67
CA HIS A 131 -0.37 1.47 14.19
C HIS A 131 -1.84 1.03 14.35
N ASN A 132 -2.16 -0.18 13.92
CA ASN A 132 -3.52 -0.73 13.99
C ASN A 132 -3.99 -0.91 15.44
N GLU A 133 -3.08 -1.16 16.38
CA GLU A 133 -3.36 -1.27 17.82
C GLU A 133 -3.78 0.06 18.46
N GLU A 134 -3.43 1.20 17.85
CA GLU A 134 -3.79 2.54 18.32
C GLU A 134 -5.20 2.97 17.89
N ILE A 135 -5.88 2.14 17.07
CA ILE A 135 -7.28 2.35 16.63
C ILE A 135 -8.26 1.84 17.72
N ASP A 136 -7.92 2.07 18.99
CA ASP A 136 -8.81 1.82 20.14
C ASP A 136 -9.57 3.11 20.51
N PRO A 137 -10.91 3.17 20.33
CA PRO A 137 -11.71 4.32 20.75
C PRO A 137 -11.73 4.54 22.29
N SER A 138 -11.32 3.55 23.09
CA SER A 138 -11.26 3.66 24.55
C SER A 138 -10.04 4.47 25.05
N ALA A 139 -8.94 4.49 24.28
CA ALA A 139 -7.72 5.23 24.62
C ALA A 139 -7.84 6.75 24.40
N THR A 140 -8.77 7.20 23.55
CA THR A 140 -8.97 8.62 23.21
C THR A 140 -9.95 9.34 24.17
N SER A 141 -10.35 8.71 25.28
CA SER A 141 -11.12 9.37 26.36
C SER A 141 -10.24 10.26 27.24
N ARG A 142 -9.63 11.29 26.63
CA ARG A 142 -9.23 12.55 27.29
C ARG A 142 -8.86 13.57 26.22
N SER A 143 -9.83 14.43 25.89
CA SER A 143 -9.69 15.69 25.13
C SER A 143 -9.85 15.60 23.61
N ALA A 144 -11.10 15.56 23.13
CA ALA A 144 -11.65 16.62 22.27
C ALA A 144 -13.11 16.32 21.91
N MET A 145 -14.02 17.21 22.32
CA MET A 145 -15.25 17.43 21.57
C MET A 145 -14.85 18.04 20.23
N VAL A 146 -15.24 17.42 19.11
CA VAL A 146 -15.68 18.09 17.86
C VAL A 146 -16.34 17.02 16.99
N SER A 147 -17.52 17.36 16.50
CA SER A 147 -18.44 16.50 15.75
C SER A 147 -18.02 16.38 14.29
N ASN A 148 -17.69 15.17 13.83
CA ASN A 148 -18.00 14.66 12.47
C ASN A 148 -17.70 13.14 12.37
N THR A 149 -18.16 12.35 13.33
CA THR A 149 -17.45 11.13 13.73
C THR A 149 -18.07 9.80 13.30
N ASN A 150 -19.07 9.74 12.42
CA ASN A 150 -19.67 8.43 12.06
C ASN A 150 -18.97 7.71 10.90
N SER A 151 -18.38 8.43 9.93
CA SER A 151 -17.78 7.79 8.74
C SER A 151 -16.34 7.35 8.97
N SER A 152 -15.54 8.15 9.69
CA SER A 152 -14.14 7.80 10.00
C SER A 152 -14.07 6.56 10.87
N THR A 153 -14.91 6.49 11.91
CA THR A 153 -14.92 5.36 12.84
C THR A 153 -15.37 4.06 12.19
N ALA A 154 -16.34 4.12 11.26
CA ALA A 154 -16.81 2.92 10.56
C ALA A 154 -15.73 2.34 9.63
N VAL A 155 -14.95 3.20 8.97
CA VAL A 155 -13.84 2.78 8.11
C VAL A 155 -12.68 2.25 8.95
N ASP A 156 -12.32 2.95 10.03
CA ASP A 156 -11.31 2.50 11.00
C ASP A 156 -11.69 1.12 11.60
N ASP A 157 -12.98 0.88 11.87
CA ASP A 157 -13.51 -0.42 12.31
C ASP A 157 -13.40 -1.52 11.24
N GLU A 158 -13.59 -1.18 9.96
CA GLU A 158 -13.47 -2.13 8.84
C GLU A 158 -12.01 -2.56 8.67
N VAL A 159 -11.06 -1.62 8.71
CA VAL A 159 -9.61 -1.91 8.66
C VAL A 159 -9.19 -2.81 9.82
N ARG A 160 -9.63 -2.47 11.04
CA ARG A 160 -9.33 -3.25 12.24
C ARG A 160 -9.86 -4.69 12.14
N GLN A 161 -11.10 -4.88 11.66
CA GLN A 161 -11.69 -6.22 11.49
C GLN A 161 -10.94 -7.04 10.44
N LEU A 162 -10.50 -6.43 9.33
CA LEU A 162 -9.67 -7.12 8.34
C LEU A 162 -8.32 -7.54 8.95
N TYR A 163 -7.71 -6.68 9.79
CA TYR A 163 -6.45 -7.01 10.45
C TYR A 163 -6.58 -8.13 11.47
N GLU A 164 -7.63 -8.09 12.30
CA GLU A 164 -7.94 -9.17 13.25
C GLU A 164 -8.19 -10.51 12.54
N ARG A 165 -8.90 -10.48 11.40
CA ARG A 165 -9.09 -11.66 10.54
C ARG A 165 -7.77 -12.14 9.97
N TYR A 166 -6.92 -11.24 9.48
CA TYR A 166 -5.61 -11.60 8.92
C TYR A 166 -4.73 -12.31 9.94
N LEU A 167 -4.65 -11.77 11.16
CA LEU A 167 -3.89 -12.39 12.26
C LEU A 167 -4.46 -13.74 12.70
N SER A 168 -5.77 -13.93 12.55
CA SER A 168 -6.47 -15.17 12.93
C SER A 168 -6.53 -16.21 11.81
N ALA A 169 -6.07 -15.87 10.60
CA ALA A 169 -6.16 -16.74 9.43
C ALA A 169 -5.29 -18.00 9.61
N GLU A 170 -5.87 -19.16 9.33
CA GLU A 170 -5.21 -20.47 9.53
C GLU A 170 -4.51 -20.98 8.26
N SER A 171 -4.60 -20.24 7.14
CA SER A 171 -3.99 -20.62 5.86
C SER A 171 -3.51 -19.41 5.06
N ASP A 172 -2.53 -19.65 4.19
CA ASP A 172 -2.01 -18.63 3.26
C ASP A 172 -3.08 -18.17 2.26
N GLU A 173 -3.99 -19.07 1.85
CA GLU A 173 -5.13 -18.74 0.98
C GLU A 173 -6.07 -17.72 1.65
N GLU A 174 -6.42 -17.96 2.92
CA GLU A 174 -7.27 -17.03 3.67
C GLU A 174 -6.58 -15.67 3.87
N ARG A 175 -5.27 -15.67 4.16
CA ARG A 175 -4.47 -14.44 4.23
C ARG A 175 -4.46 -13.68 2.90
N HIS A 176 -4.35 -14.41 1.78
CA HIS A 176 -4.37 -13.85 0.44
C HIS A 176 -5.74 -13.21 0.13
N GLU A 177 -6.84 -13.91 0.40
CA GLU A 177 -8.19 -13.38 0.24
C GLU A 177 -8.42 -12.10 1.07
N ILE A 178 -7.97 -12.10 2.33
CA ILE A 178 -8.06 -10.92 3.20
C ILE A 178 -7.20 -9.78 2.64
N ALA A 179 -6.00 -10.07 2.13
CA ALA A 179 -5.15 -9.06 1.50
C ALA A 179 -5.81 -8.41 0.27
N LEU A 180 -6.55 -9.19 -0.51
CA LEU A 180 -7.37 -8.71 -1.61
C LEU A 180 -8.56 -7.85 -1.12
N GLU A 181 -9.17 -8.17 0.02
CA GLU A 181 -10.20 -7.33 0.62
C GLU A 181 -9.66 -5.97 1.09
N ILE A 182 -8.44 -5.93 1.64
CA ILE A 182 -7.74 -4.68 2.00
C ILE A 182 -7.53 -3.81 0.77
N GLY A 183 -7.05 -4.40 -0.33
CA GLY A 183 -6.85 -3.68 -1.59
C GLY A 183 -8.13 -3.01 -2.10
N LYS A 184 -9.27 -3.73 -2.05
CA LYS A 184 -10.59 -3.18 -2.41
C LYS A 184 -11.05 -2.08 -1.46
N LEU A 185 -10.79 -2.24 -0.15
CA LEU A 185 -11.09 -1.20 0.83
C LEU A 185 -10.31 0.09 0.52
N ASP A 186 -9.01 -0.02 0.24
CA ASP A 186 -8.18 1.13 -0.13
C ASP A 186 -8.72 1.86 -1.37
N GLY A 187 -9.04 1.12 -2.43
CA GLY A 187 -9.65 1.67 -3.64
C GLY A 187 -10.93 2.46 -3.37
N ARG A 188 -11.81 1.94 -2.50
CA ARG A 188 -13.06 2.65 -2.11
C ARG A 188 -12.77 3.91 -1.29
N ARG A 189 -11.83 3.85 -0.36
CA ARG A 189 -11.49 4.97 0.53
C ARG A 189 -10.86 6.13 -0.23
N HIS A 190 -10.03 5.82 -1.21
CA HIS A 190 -9.26 6.79 -1.99
C HIS A 190 -9.75 6.88 -3.44
N ALA A 191 -11.05 6.64 -3.69
CA ALA A 191 -11.63 6.54 -5.04
C ALA A 191 -11.32 7.76 -5.93
N ALA A 192 -11.31 8.97 -5.37
CA ALA A 192 -10.97 10.18 -6.11
C ALA A 192 -9.49 10.21 -6.57
N ILE A 193 -8.57 9.72 -5.74
CA ILE A 193 -7.15 9.59 -6.07
C ILE A 193 -6.96 8.49 -7.12
N TYR A 194 -7.64 7.35 -6.96
CA TYR A 194 -7.61 6.26 -7.94
C TYR A 194 -8.12 6.71 -9.31
N ALA A 195 -9.24 7.44 -9.37
CA ALA A 195 -9.76 7.99 -10.62
C ALA A 195 -8.75 8.96 -11.27
N ALA A 196 -8.17 9.87 -10.50
CA ALA A 196 -7.18 10.81 -11.02
C ALA A 196 -5.90 10.12 -11.54
N LEU A 197 -5.51 8.99 -10.94
CA LEU A 197 -4.36 8.19 -11.40
C LEU A 197 -4.64 7.36 -12.66
N GLU A 198 -5.90 7.16 -13.04
CA GLU A 198 -6.28 6.49 -14.28
C GLU A 198 -6.12 7.41 -15.49
N ASP A 199 -6.37 8.71 -15.32
CA ASP A 199 -6.33 9.71 -16.38
C ASP A 199 -4.92 10.26 -16.69
N GLU A 200 -3.90 9.88 -15.89
CA GLU A 200 -2.51 10.39 -15.95
C GLU A 200 -1.51 9.38 -16.51
#